data_AF-A0A6N6RZ76-F1
#
_entry.id   AF-A0A6N6RZ76-F1
#
_cell.length_a   1.000
_cell.length_b   1.000
_cell.length_c   1.000
_cell.angle_alpha   90.00
_cell.angle_beta   90.00
_cell.angle_gamma   90.00
#
_symmetry.space_group_name_H-M   'P 1'
#
loop_
_entity.id
_entity.type
_entity.pdbx_description
1 polymer ?
#
loop_
_entity_poly.entity_id
_entity_poly.type
_entity_poly.pdbx_seq_one_letter_code
_entity_poly.pdbx_strand_id
1 'polypeptide(L)'
;MRKNRAARLTRRINNNPGQDMDKTESTRSFKKKLYLVLISVFFTLLILEIATRIWLDFIAPEDVSLEYSLYSYLSPDDQRYVRHHYLNYYPNPAYHRGKTHHNSLGFRNDEFPAKKPDGVFRIVLLGGSTTYNIGINDNDKTWAAQMERILRDKYGYKNVEVINAGVGGYNSWETLINLEFRVLDIDPDLIIEYEGTNDVHARFVDPASYKGDDSGRRK
;
A
#
# COMPACT_ATOMS: atom_id res chain seq x y z
N MET A 1 -45.29 21.85 -80.80
CA MET A 1 -46.02 20.62 -81.22
C MET A 1 -45.16 19.42 -80.83
N ARG A 2 -45.71 18.45 -80.08
CA ARG A 2 -45.14 17.16 -79.62
C ARG A 2 -44.16 17.23 -78.42
N LYS A 3 -44.61 16.91 -77.19
CA LYS A 3 -44.62 15.58 -76.50
C LYS A 3 -43.21 15.22 -76.01
N ASN A 4 -42.89 14.72 -74.80
CA ASN A 4 -43.64 14.24 -73.63
C ASN A 4 -42.61 13.90 -72.52
N ARG A 5 -42.97 14.15 -71.26
CA ARG A 5 -42.76 13.34 -70.04
C ARG A 5 -41.37 12.74 -69.67
N ALA A 6 -40.88 13.23 -68.52
CA ALA A 6 -40.59 12.46 -67.30
C ALA A 6 -39.48 11.38 -67.33
N ALA A 7 -38.28 11.78 -66.91
CA ALA A 7 -37.30 10.88 -66.28
C ALA A 7 -37.44 10.98 -64.75
N ARG A 8 -38.50 10.38 -64.18
CA ARG A 8 -38.47 9.95 -62.77
C ARG A 8 -37.67 8.65 -62.75
N LEU A 9 -36.37 8.77 -62.54
CA LEU A 9 -35.53 7.63 -62.18
C LEU A 9 -35.91 7.24 -60.74
N THR A 10 -36.89 6.34 -60.63
CA THR A 10 -37.19 5.61 -59.39
C THR A 10 -35.91 4.98 -58.88
N ARG A 11 -35.31 5.57 -57.83
CA ARG A 11 -34.56 4.81 -56.83
C ARG A 11 -35.55 3.78 -56.29
N ARG A 12 -35.58 2.59 -56.90
CA ARG A 12 -36.18 1.41 -56.26
C ARG A 12 -35.32 1.18 -55.04
N ILE A 13 -35.83 1.62 -53.89
CA ILE A 13 -35.42 1.12 -52.60
C ILE A 13 -35.67 -0.39 -52.68
N ASN A 14 -34.60 -1.14 -52.92
CA ASN A 14 -34.60 -2.59 -52.88
C ASN A 14 -34.62 -3.00 -51.40
N ASN A 15 -35.70 -2.63 -50.70
CA ASN A 15 -35.98 -3.18 -49.38
C ASN A 15 -36.47 -4.59 -49.65
N ASN A 16 -35.54 -5.54 -49.61
CA ASN A 16 -35.87 -6.95 -49.61
C ASN A 16 -36.26 -7.28 -48.15
N PRO A 17 -37.55 -7.38 -47.81
CA PRO A 17 -37.99 -7.47 -46.42
C PRO A 17 -37.41 -8.71 -45.70
N GLY A 18 -37.04 -9.75 -46.45
CA GLY A 18 -36.33 -10.91 -45.92
C GLY A 18 -34.90 -10.63 -45.44
N GLN A 19 -34.15 -9.73 -46.09
CA GLN A 19 -32.79 -9.39 -45.65
C GLN A 19 -32.76 -8.47 -44.44
N ASP A 20 -33.73 -7.54 -44.32
CA ASP A 20 -33.85 -6.69 -43.15
C ASP A 20 -34.40 -7.47 -41.95
N MET A 21 -35.32 -8.42 -42.15
CA MET A 21 -35.79 -9.32 -41.09
C MET A 21 -34.66 -10.23 -40.57
N ASP A 22 -33.84 -10.82 -41.45
CA ASP A 22 -32.73 -11.72 -41.07
C ASP A 22 -31.61 -10.98 -40.31
N LYS A 23 -31.27 -9.75 -40.73
CA LYS A 23 -30.35 -8.88 -39.96
C LYS A 23 -30.92 -8.49 -38.60
N THR A 24 -32.22 -8.23 -38.52
CA THR A 24 -32.88 -7.84 -37.27
C THR A 24 -32.96 -9.02 -36.28
N GLU A 25 -33.24 -10.24 -36.77
CA GLU A 25 -33.20 -11.46 -35.97
C GLU A 25 -31.78 -11.83 -35.51
N SER A 26 -30.80 -11.76 -36.40
CA SER A 26 -29.38 -12.00 -36.07
C SER A 26 -28.88 -11.02 -35.00
N THR A 27 -29.20 -9.73 -35.13
CA THR A 27 -28.87 -8.69 -34.14
C THR A 27 -29.59 -8.93 -32.81
N ARG A 28 -30.85 -9.38 -32.83
CA ARG A 28 -31.62 -9.70 -31.62
C ARG A 28 -31.08 -10.95 -30.91
N SER A 29 -30.63 -11.95 -31.67
CA SER A 29 -29.97 -13.16 -31.15
C SER A 29 -28.61 -12.84 -30.52
N PHE A 30 -27.81 -12.01 -31.18
CA PHE A 30 -26.53 -11.53 -30.64
C PHE A 30 -26.72 -10.74 -29.33
N LYS A 31 -27.68 -9.81 -29.28
CA LYS A 31 -28.00 -9.05 -28.06
C LYS A 31 -28.44 -9.94 -26.90
N LYS A 32 -29.22 -11.00 -27.15
CA LYS A 32 -29.61 -11.98 -26.12
C LYS A 32 -28.40 -12.76 -25.60
N LYS A 33 -27.51 -13.22 -26.48
CA LYS A 33 -26.28 -13.92 -26.10
C LYS A 33 -25.37 -13.01 -25.28
N LEU A 34 -25.18 -11.76 -25.71
CA LEU A 34 -24.41 -10.77 -24.99
C LEU A 34 -25.02 -10.49 -23.61
N TYR A 35 -26.34 -10.32 -23.53
CA TYR A 35 -27.05 -10.12 -22.26
C TYR A 35 -26.87 -11.31 -21.29
N LEU A 36 -26.97 -12.55 -21.79
CA LEU A 36 -26.72 -13.75 -20.98
C LEU A 36 -25.26 -13.83 -20.48
N VAL A 37 -24.29 -13.48 -21.33
CA VAL A 37 -22.88 -13.42 -20.92
C VAL A 37 -22.68 -12.36 -19.85
N LEU A 38 -23.23 -11.15 -20.03
CA LEU A 38 -23.12 -10.07 -19.04
C LEU A 38 -23.76 -10.45 -17.71
N ILE A 39 -24.95 -11.06 -17.73
CA ILE A 39 -25.60 -11.60 -16.52
C ILE A 39 -24.72 -12.65 -15.86
N SER A 40 -24.20 -13.61 -16.64
CA SER A 40 -23.37 -14.68 -16.11
C SER A 40 -22.12 -14.12 -15.44
N VAL A 41 -21.42 -13.19 -16.10
CA VAL A 41 -20.24 -12.53 -15.53
C VAL A 41 -20.60 -11.78 -14.26
N PHE A 42 -21.71 -11.03 -14.26
CA PHE A 42 -22.17 -10.30 -13.07
C PHE A 42 -22.43 -11.25 -11.89
N PHE A 43 -23.19 -12.33 -12.10
CA PHE A 43 -23.47 -13.29 -11.02
C PHE A 43 -22.24 -14.07 -10.59
N THR A 44 -21.33 -14.40 -11.51
CA THR A 44 -20.05 -15.01 -11.14
C THR A 44 -19.24 -14.09 -10.24
N LEU A 45 -19.10 -12.80 -10.60
CA LEU A 45 -18.40 -11.83 -9.75
C LEU A 45 -19.11 -11.64 -8.41
N LEU A 46 -20.45 -11.61 -8.38
CA LEU A 46 -21.23 -11.50 -7.15
C LEU A 46 -21.02 -12.71 -6.23
N ILE A 47 -21.04 -13.93 -6.78
CA ILE A 47 -20.80 -15.16 -6.00
C ILE A 47 -19.36 -15.18 -5.46
N LEU A 48 -18.38 -14.79 -6.28
CA LEU A 48 -16.98 -14.70 -5.85
C LEU A 48 -16.82 -13.70 -4.71
N GLU A 49 -17.40 -12.50 -4.84
CA GLU A 49 -17.37 -11.47 -3.79
C GLU A 49 -17.98 -11.98 -2.48
N ILE A 50 -19.17 -12.60 -2.53
CA ILE A 50 -19.84 -13.14 -1.35
C ILE A 50 -19.01 -14.26 -0.71
N ALA A 51 -18.49 -15.19 -1.53
CA ALA A 51 -17.67 -16.29 -1.05
C ALA A 51 -16.37 -15.77 -0.41
N THR A 52 -15.72 -14.78 -1.02
CA THR A 52 -14.52 -14.15 -0.47
C THR A 52 -14.81 -13.44 0.84
N ARG A 53 -15.94 -12.73 0.97
CA ARG A 53 -16.33 -12.09 2.25
C ARG A 53 -16.60 -13.11 3.35
N ILE A 54 -17.38 -14.16 3.05
CA ILE A 54 -17.63 -15.22 4.04
C ILE A 54 -16.31 -15.88 4.46
N TRP A 55 -15.41 -16.12 3.51
CA TRP A 55 -14.11 -16.68 3.83
C TRP A 55 -13.28 -15.73 4.70
N LEU A 56 -13.15 -14.45 4.33
CA LEU A 56 -12.37 -13.46 5.09
C LEU A 56 -12.92 -13.19 6.50
N ASP A 57 -14.24 -13.15 6.66
CA ASP A 57 -14.89 -12.77 7.92
C ASP A 57 -15.02 -13.94 8.91
N PHE A 58 -15.07 -15.19 8.43
CA PHE A 58 -15.39 -16.36 9.27
C PHE A 58 -14.39 -17.50 9.23
N ILE A 59 -13.52 -17.59 8.22
CA ILE A 59 -12.67 -18.77 7.99
C ILE A 59 -11.18 -18.40 7.95
N ALA A 60 -10.84 -17.29 7.30
CA ALA A 60 -9.47 -16.87 7.10
C ALA A 60 -8.77 -16.66 8.45
N PRO A 61 -7.48 -16.99 8.55
CA PRO A 61 -6.74 -16.63 9.75
C PRO A 61 -6.74 -15.10 9.90
N GLU A 62 -6.75 -14.63 11.16
CA GLU A 62 -6.93 -13.22 11.51
C GLU A 62 -5.94 -12.30 10.78
N ASP A 63 -4.72 -12.79 10.59
CA ASP A 63 -3.65 -12.06 9.95
C ASP A 63 -3.97 -11.76 8.46
N VAL A 64 -4.54 -12.73 7.76
CA VAL A 64 -5.06 -12.57 6.39
C VAL A 64 -6.29 -11.66 6.38
N SER A 65 -7.24 -11.87 7.30
CA SER A 65 -8.46 -11.07 7.38
C SER A 65 -8.16 -9.57 7.56
N LEU A 66 -7.24 -9.23 8.46
CA LEU A 66 -6.81 -7.85 8.72
C LEU A 66 -6.06 -7.24 7.53
N GLU A 67 -5.30 -8.02 6.75
CA GLU A 67 -4.59 -7.53 5.57
C GLU A 67 -5.55 -7.07 4.47
N TYR A 68 -6.68 -7.75 4.30
CA TYR A 68 -7.70 -7.41 3.31
C TYR A 68 -8.85 -6.56 3.87
N SER A 69 -8.81 -6.22 5.16
CA SER A 69 -9.79 -5.34 5.79
C SER A 69 -9.57 -3.89 5.39
N LEU A 70 -10.66 -3.15 5.19
CA LEU A 70 -10.55 -1.69 5.06
C LEU A 70 -10.05 -1.11 6.37
N TYR A 71 -9.17 -0.11 6.27
CA TYR A 71 -8.62 0.59 7.44
C TYR A 71 -9.69 1.13 8.40
N SER A 72 -10.88 1.48 7.88
CA SER A 72 -12.03 1.93 8.67
C SER A 72 -12.68 0.86 9.56
N TYR A 73 -12.40 -0.42 9.30
CA TYR A 73 -12.90 -1.55 10.09
C TYR A 73 -11.90 -2.06 11.12
N LEU A 74 -10.64 -1.63 11.04
CA LEU A 74 -9.61 -2.00 11.99
C LEU A 74 -9.83 -1.25 13.30
N SER A 75 -9.71 -1.97 14.43
CA SER A 75 -9.59 -1.29 15.71
C SER A 75 -8.33 -0.42 15.70
N PRO A 76 -8.29 0.69 16.46
CA PRO A 76 -7.10 1.53 16.53
C PRO A 76 -5.84 0.75 16.92
N ASP A 77 -5.96 -0.30 17.74
CA ASP A 77 -4.84 -1.11 18.22
C ASP A 77 -4.28 -2.03 17.11
N ASP A 78 -5.13 -2.44 16.17
CA ASP A 78 -4.72 -3.23 14.99
C ASP A 78 -4.05 -2.38 13.91
N GLN A 79 -4.18 -1.05 13.99
CA GLN A 79 -3.56 -0.15 13.02
C GLN A 79 -2.07 -0.04 13.29
N ARG A 80 -1.26 -0.52 12.35
CA ARG A 80 0.21 -0.43 12.43
C ARG A 80 0.72 1.01 12.52
N TYR A 81 0.01 1.95 11.92
CA TYR A 81 0.38 3.36 11.90
C TYR A 81 -0.79 4.23 12.36
N VAL A 82 -0.46 5.28 13.12
CA VAL A 82 -1.38 6.32 13.57
C VAL A 82 -0.88 7.68 13.12
N ARG A 83 -1.77 8.67 13.09
CA ARG A 83 -1.44 10.03 12.68
C ARG A 83 -0.49 10.69 13.68
N HIS A 84 0.44 11.50 13.17
CA HIS A 84 1.29 12.36 13.98
C HIS A 84 0.97 13.83 13.66
N HIS A 85 1.33 14.76 14.53
CA HIS A 85 1.01 16.18 14.32
C HIS A 85 1.91 16.83 13.27
N TYR A 86 3.21 16.46 13.26
CA TYR A 86 4.23 17.01 12.35
C TYR A 86 4.68 16.03 11.28
N LEU A 87 4.38 14.73 11.47
CA LEU A 87 4.61 13.67 10.49
C LEU A 87 3.25 13.27 9.94
N ASN A 88 3.17 12.75 8.73
CA ASN A 88 1.89 12.25 8.20
C ASN A 88 1.32 11.11 9.07
N TYR A 89 2.20 10.23 9.53
CA TYR A 89 1.90 9.09 10.40
C TYR A 89 3.19 8.57 11.04
N TYR A 90 3.09 7.76 12.09
CA TYR A 90 4.21 7.03 12.71
C TYR A 90 3.74 5.67 13.24
N PRO A 91 4.64 4.73 13.59
CA PRO A 91 4.24 3.43 14.10
C PRO A 91 3.45 3.56 15.39
N ASN A 92 2.30 2.89 15.44
CA ASN A 92 1.37 2.98 16.56
C ASN A 92 1.95 2.31 17.81
N PRO A 93 2.12 3.02 18.94
CA PRO A 93 2.61 2.43 20.19
C PRO A 93 1.77 1.28 20.73
N ALA A 94 0.48 1.21 20.38
CA ALA A 94 -0.41 0.13 20.81
C ALA A 94 -0.38 -1.10 19.89
N TYR A 95 0.35 -1.04 18.76
CA TYR A 95 0.31 -2.11 17.77
C TYR A 95 1.04 -3.36 18.26
N HIS A 96 0.30 -4.47 18.27
CA HIS A 96 0.81 -5.79 18.60
C HIS A 96 0.13 -6.84 17.72
N ARG A 97 0.92 -7.60 16.96
CA ARG A 97 0.43 -8.68 16.10
C ARG A 97 1.43 -9.83 16.09
N GLY A 98 1.07 -10.93 16.75
CA GLY A 98 1.95 -12.08 16.91
C GLY A 98 3.25 -11.67 17.59
N LYS A 99 4.38 -11.78 16.88
CA LYS A 99 5.71 -11.37 17.38
C LYS A 99 6.17 -10.00 16.87
N THR A 100 5.27 -9.26 16.24
CA THR A 100 5.56 -7.90 15.78
C THR A 100 4.83 -6.92 16.67
N HIS A 101 5.59 -6.07 17.34
CA HIS A 101 5.05 -5.03 18.22
C HIS A 101 5.86 -3.75 18.10
N HIS A 102 5.26 -2.66 18.55
CA HIS A 102 5.98 -1.43 18.83
C HIS A 102 6.05 -1.19 20.33
N ASN A 103 7.06 -0.45 20.77
CA ASN A 103 7.15 0.00 22.14
C ASN A 103 6.28 1.24 22.39
N SER A 104 6.25 1.69 23.64
CA SER A 104 5.53 2.86 24.12
C SER A 104 5.85 4.18 23.39
N LEU A 105 7.00 4.27 22.73
CA LEU A 105 7.42 5.41 21.90
C LEU A 105 7.10 5.22 20.41
N GLY A 106 6.54 4.08 20.01
CA GLY A 106 6.22 3.73 18.63
C GLY A 106 7.44 3.35 17.80
N PHE A 107 8.49 2.80 18.41
CA PHE A 107 9.60 2.15 17.69
C PHE A 107 9.35 0.65 17.59
N ARG A 108 9.83 0.02 16.50
CA ARG A 108 9.68 -1.43 16.32
C ARG A 108 10.76 -2.19 17.08
N ASN A 109 10.66 -2.13 18.41
CA ASN A 109 11.58 -2.71 19.36
C ASN A 109 10.82 -3.19 20.60
N ASP A 110 11.52 -3.94 21.45
CA ASP A 110 11.12 -4.07 22.84
C ASP A 110 11.22 -2.71 23.57
N GLU A 111 10.65 -2.64 24.77
CA GLU A 111 10.76 -1.45 25.61
C GLU A 111 12.22 -1.16 25.97
N PHE A 112 12.57 0.12 25.89
CA PHE A 112 13.87 0.62 26.32
C PHE A 112 13.70 1.96 27.05
N PRO A 113 14.65 2.34 27.92
CA PRO A 113 14.58 3.62 28.63
C PRO A 113 14.70 4.78 27.64
N ALA A 114 13.69 5.67 27.62
CA ALA A 114 13.73 6.88 26.78
C ALA A 114 15.00 7.69 27.05
N LYS A 115 15.29 7.95 28.33
CA LYS A 115 16.58 8.49 28.76
C LYS A 115 17.66 7.41 28.65
N LYS A 116 18.64 7.61 27.76
CA LYS A 116 19.76 6.69 27.57
C LYS A 116 20.50 6.45 28.91
N PRO A 117 20.66 5.19 29.36
CA PRO A 117 21.45 4.87 30.54
C PRO A 117 22.94 5.17 30.32
N ASP A 118 23.64 5.51 31.41
CA ASP A 118 25.08 5.79 31.35
C ASP A 118 25.87 4.59 30.81
N GLY A 119 26.79 4.85 29.88
CA GLY A 119 27.66 3.83 29.30
C GLY A 119 27.00 2.93 28.25
N VAL A 120 25.74 3.18 27.88
CA VAL A 120 25.09 2.56 26.71
C VAL A 120 25.45 3.34 25.45
N PHE A 121 25.87 2.64 24.41
CA PHE A 121 26.05 3.17 23.07
C PHE A 121 24.80 2.85 22.24
N ARG A 122 24.03 3.87 21.87
CA ARG A 122 22.74 3.75 21.20
C ARG A 122 22.86 4.01 19.71
N ILE A 123 22.60 2.98 18.92
CA ILE A 123 22.56 3.03 17.46
C ILE A 123 21.09 3.11 17.04
N VAL A 124 20.73 4.11 16.25
CA VAL A 124 19.37 4.22 15.70
C VAL A 124 19.41 4.03 14.19
N LEU A 125 18.51 3.18 13.71
CA LEU A 125 18.38 2.82 12.30
C LEU A 125 17.18 3.56 11.71
N LEU A 126 17.45 4.42 10.74
CA LEU A 126 16.45 5.23 10.03
C LEU A 126 16.14 4.66 8.64
N GLY A 127 14.92 4.91 8.16
CA GLY A 127 14.51 4.62 6.80
C GLY A 127 13.09 4.07 6.70
N GLY A 128 12.83 3.35 5.62
CA GLY A 128 11.50 3.00 5.18
C GLY A 128 11.03 1.62 5.61
N SER A 129 10.28 0.97 4.72
CA SER A 129 9.77 -0.40 4.92
C SER A 129 10.87 -1.46 5.00
N THR A 130 12.03 -1.19 4.39
CA THR A 130 13.24 -2.02 4.46
C THR A 130 13.87 -1.96 5.84
N THR A 131 13.97 -0.77 6.44
CA THR A 131 14.47 -0.59 7.80
C THR A 131 13.48 -1.12 8.83
N TYR A 132 12.19 -0.81 8.67
CA TYR A 132 11.11 -1.37 9.49
C TYR A 132 11.01 -2.90 9.38
N ASN A 133 11.50 -3.51 8.30
CA ASN A 133 11.35 -4.92 7.93
C ASN A 133 9.89 -5.38 7.80
N ILE A 134 9.10 -4.73 6.93
CA ILE A 134 7.66 -5.00 6.79
C ILE A 134 7.31 -6.46 6.45
N GLY A 135 8.20 -7.19 5.77
CA GLY A 135 8.02 -8.61 5.42
C GLY A 135 8.45 -9.61 6.49
N ILE A 136 8.93 -9.13 7.64
CA ILE A 136 9.33 -9.98 8.76
C ILE A 136 8.28 -9.83 9.86
N ASN A 137 7.66 -10.94 10.26
CA ASN A 137 6.59 -10.97 11.28
C ASN A 137 7.12 -11.32 12.68
N ASP A 138 8.36 -10.92 13.00
CA ASP A 138 9.04 -11.24 14.25
C ASP A 138 10.11 -10.16 14.56
N ASN A 139 9.95 -9.43 15.66
CA ASN A 139 10.88 -8.36 16.03
C ASN A 139 12.33 -8.87 16.19
N ASP A 140 12.53 -10.09 16.68
CA ASP A 140 13.86 -10.69 16.87
C ASP A 140 14.58 -10.95 15.53
N LYS A 141 13.83 -11.05 14.44
CA LYS A 141 14.36 -11.31 13.09
C LYS A 141 14.56 -10.04 12.27
N THR A 142 14.24 -8.87 12.82
CA THR A 142 14.57 -7.59 12.18
C THR A 142 16.09 -7.43 12.09
N TRP A 143 16.58 -6.71 11.09
CA TRP A 143 18.03 -6.52 10.96
C TRP A 143 18.59 -5.68 12.11
N ALA A 144 17.76 -4.85 12.75
CA ALA A 144 18.09 -4.14 13.98
C ALA A 144 18.45 -5.10 15.12
N ALA A 145 17.54 -6.03 15.44
CA ALA A 145 17.76 -7.04 16.47
C ALA A 145 18.94 -7.97 16.13
N GLN A 146 19.06 -8.35 14.85
CA GLN A 146 20.20 -9.15 14.39
C GLN A 146 21.53 -8.40 14.52
N MET A 147 21.56 -7.11 14.21
CA MET A 147 22.75 -6.26 14.37
C MET A 147 23.15 -6.15 15.83
N GLU A 148 22.22 -5.86 16.74
CA GLU A 148 22.49 -5.82 18.18
C GLU A 148 23.10 -7.13 18.67
N ARG A 149 22.48 -8.26 18.30
CA ARG A 149 22.97 -9.59 18.66
C ARG A 149 24.36 -9.86 18.13
N ILE A 150 24.64 -9.52 16.86
CA ILE A 150 25.96 -9.70 16.27
C ILE A 150 27.00 -8.84 17.00
N LEU A 151 26.69 -7.59 17.33
CA LEU A 151 27.60 -6.71 18.06
C LEU A 151 27.92 -7.26 19.46
N ARG A 152 26.92 -7.79 20.16
CA ARG A 152 27.09 -8.38 21.49
C ARG A 152 27.83 -9.72 21.45
N ASP A 153 27.37 -10.66 20.63
CA ASP A 153 27.82 -12.05 20.68
C ASP A 153 29.14 -12.27 19.93
N LYS A 154 29.31 -11.62 18.78
CA LYS A 154 30.50 -11.80 17.92
C LYS A 154 31.61 -10.81 18.25
N TYR A 155 31.26 -9.57 18.55
CA TYR A 155 32.24 -8.49 18.78
C TYR A 155 32.40 -8.13 20.27
N GLY A 156 31.59 -8.69 21.16
CA GLY A 156 31.77 -8.55 22.60
C GLY A 156 31.31 -7.21 23.19
N TYR A 157 30.62 -6.36 22.42
CA TYR A 157 30.09 -5.09 22.93
C TYR A 157 28.99 -5.35 23.96
N LYS A 158 29.22 -5.01 25.23
CA LYS A 158 28.28 -5.33 26.32
C LYS A 158 27.11 -4.36 26.45
N ASN A 159 27.34 -3.08 26.14
CA ASN A 159 26.38 -2.00 26.37
C ASN A 159 26.00 -1.31 25.05
N VAL A 160 25.57 -2.09 24.04
CA VAL A 160 25.09 -1.55 22.77
C VAL A 160 23.59 -1.81 22.64
N GLU A 161 22.85 -0.79 22.22
CA GLU A 161 21.42 -0.86 21.93
C GLU A 161 21.19 -0.45 20.47
N VAL A 162 20.39 -1.22 19.74
CA VAL A 162 20.06 -0.93 18.33
C VAL A 162 18.55 -0.75 18.18
N ILE A 163 18.15 0.47 17.83
CA ILE A 163 16.75 0.87 17.73
C ILE A 163 16.34 0.94 16.27
N ASN A 164 15.25 0.26 15.94
CA ASN A 164 14.58 0.32 14.67
C ASN A 164 13.59 1.50 14.65
N ALA A 165 14.03 2.61 14.05
CA ALA A 165 13.21 3.78 13.78
C ALA A 165 12.69 3.83 12.33
N GLY A 166 12.68 2.69 11.63
CA GLY A 166 12.14 2.59 10.29
C GLY A 166 10.62 2.76 10.26
N VAL A 167 10.10 3.38 9.21
CA VAL A 167 8.65 3.56 9.03
C VAL A 167 8.27 3.28 7.57
N GLY A 168 7.33 2.36 7.34
CA GLY A 168 6.93 1.97 5.99
C GLY A 168 6.47 3.17 5.15
N GLY A 169 7.04 3.30 3.95
CA GLY A 169 6.65 4.32 2.96
C GLY A 169 7.32 5.69 3.10
N TYR A 170 8.07 5.94 4.17
CA TYR A 170 8.84 7.17 4.36
C TYR A 170 9.89 7.35 3.26
N ASN A 171 10.02 8.57 2.74
CA ASN A 171 11.16 9.03 1.96
C ASN A 171 12.16 9.79 2.86
N SER A 172 13.20 10.39 2.26
CA SER A 172 14.20 11.20 2.98
C SER A 172 13.60 12.37 3.76
N TRP A 173 12.53 13.02 3.28
CA TRP A 173 11.89 14.12 4.01
C TRP A 173 11.20 13.66 5.28
N GLU A 174 10.41 12.59 5.18
CA GLU A 174 9.72 12.03 6.35
C GLU A 174 10.73 11.43 7.33
N THR A 175 11.83 10.86 6.83
CA THR A 175 12.94 10.37 7.64
C THR A 175 13.65 11.51 8.38
N LEU A 176 13.90 12.65 7.73
CA LEU A 176 14.50 13.84 8.35
C LEU A 176 13.60 14.43 9.44
N ILE A 177 12.29 14.51 9.21
CA ILE A 177 11.34 14.99 10.21
C ILE A 177 11.28 13.99 11.38
N ASN A 178 11.31 12.68 11.11
CA ASN A 178 11.35 11.66 12.16
C ASN A 178 12.65 11.68 12.97
N LEU A 179 13.76 12.04 12.32
CA LEU A 179 15.01 12.31 13.01
C LEU A 179 14.83 13.42 14.05
N GLU A 180 14.39 14.59 13.59
CA GLU A 180 14.25 15.80 14.40
C GLU A 180 13.25 15.65 15.56
N PHE A 181 12.05 15.11 15.28
CA PHE A 181 10.94 15.13 16.24
C PHE A 181 10.82 13.87 17.11
N ARG A 182 11.61 12.82 16.85
CA ARG A 182 11.46 11.55 17.58
C ARG A 182 12.78 10.89 17.91
N VAL A 183 13.71 10.79 16.95
CA VAL A 183 14.95 10.04 17.15
C VAL A 183 15.97 10.82 17.96
N LEU A 184 16.07 12.13 17.82
CA LEU A 184 17.02 12.91 18.64
C LEU A 184 16.65 12.92 20.13
N ASP A 185 15.36 12.78 20.48
CA ASP A 185 14.88 12.74 21.88
C ASP A 185 15.37 11.51 22.67
N ILE A 186 15.75 10.43 21.97
CA ILE A 186 16.30 9.22 22.58
C ILE A 186 17.83 9.23 22.61
N ASP A 187 18.49 10.36 22.37
CA ASP A 187 19.93 10.57 22.54
C ASP A 187 20.81 9.51 21.83
N PRO A 188 20.74 9.39 20.48
CA PRO A 188 21.54 8.43 19.72
C PRO A 188 23.02 8.81 19.68
N ASP A 189 23.92 7.82 19.74
CA ASP A 189 25.36 8.00 19.53
C ASP A 189 25.77 7.78 18.07
N LEU A 190 25.01 6.95 17.35
CA LEU A 190 25.19 6.67 15.94
C LEU A 190 23.84 6.53 15.25
N ILE A 191 23.69 7.19 14.11
CA ILE A 191 22.53 7.04 13.24
C ILE A 191 23.00 6.35 11.96
N ILE A 192 22.28 5.30 11.56
CA ILE A 192 22.48 4.63 10.27
C ILE A 192 21.20 4.84 9.47
N GLU A 193 21.31 5.59 8.38
CA GLU A 193 20.21 5.78 7.43
C GLU A 193 20.30 4.72 6.33
N TYR A 194 19.21 3.99 6.13
CA TYR A 194 19.02 3.10 5.00
C TYR A 194 17.70 3.40 4.32
N GLU A 195 17.73 4.42 3.45
CA GLU A 195 16.59 4.90 2.66
C GLU A 195 17.02 5.22 1.21
N GLY A 196 16.05 5.40 0.32
CA GLY A 196 16.27 5.89 -1.04
C GLY A 196 15.30 5.27 -2.05
N THR A 197 14.66 4.15 -1.70
CA THR A 197 13.69 3.48 -2.58
C THR A 197 12.45 4.34 -2.78
N ASN A 198 11.94 4.97 -1.70
CA ASN A 198 10.71 5.75 -1.79
C ASN A 198 10.92 7.11 -2.47
N ASP A 199 12.13 7.66 -2.41
CA ASP A 199 12.52 8.91 -3.05
C ASP A 199 12.55 8.83 -4.59
N VAL A 200 12.70 7.62 -5.15
CA VAL A 200 12.62 7.42 -6.60
C VAL A 200 11.25 7.82 -7.13
N HIS A 201 10.19 7.72 -6.33
CA HIS A 201 8.85 8.06 -6.79
C HIS A 201 8.69 9.52 -7.22
N ALA A 202 9.31 10.46 -6.51
CA ALA A 202 9.32 11.87 -6.87
C ALA A 202 10.06 12.14 -8.19
N ARG A 203 10.85 11.17 -8.69
CA ARG A 203 11.56 11.22 -9.98
C ARG A 203 10.76 10.62 -11.12
N PHE A 204 9.58 10.03 -10.88
CA PHE A 204 8.67 9.56 -11.94
C PHE A 204 7.81 10.68 -12.53
N VAL A 205 8.22 11.93 -12.38
CA VAL A 205 7.66 13.08 -13.11
C VAL A 205 8.55 13.45 -14.29
N ASP A 206 7.98 14.18 -15.26
CA ASP A 206 8.77 14.80 -16.31
C ASP A 206 9.94 15.59 -15.70
N PRO A 207 11.20 15.44 -16.17
CA PRO A 207 12.35 16.12 -15.59
C PRO A 207 12.21 17.64 -15.50
N ALA A 208 11.51 18.28 -16.44
CA ALA A 208 11.24 19.72 -16.40
C ALA A 208 10.21 20.12 -15.34
N SER A 209 9.45 19.15 -14.82
CA SER A 209 8.48 19.30 -13.74
C SER A 209 9.04 18.91 -12.37
N TYR A 210 10.27 18.38 -12.30
CA TYR A 210 10.89 18.02 -11.02
C TYR A 210 11.06 19.26 -10.13
N LYS A 211 10.61 19.13 -8.89
CA LYS A 211 10.83 20.09 -7.83
C LYS A 211 11.30 19.36 -6.58
N GLY A 212 12.22 19.97 -5.85
CA GLY A 212 12.70 19.48 -4.55
C GLY A 212 11.70 19.68 -3.41
N ASP A 213 10.39 19.74 -3.69
CA ASP A 213 9.31 19.99 -2.74
C ASP A 213 8.34 18.80 -2.60
N ASP A 214 8.73 17.63 -3.13
CA ASP A 214 7.95 16.37 -3.17
C ASP A 214 6.57 16.48 -3.87
N SER A 215 6.31 17.57 -4.60
CA SER A 215 5.02 17.79 -5.31
C SER A 215 4.74 16.81 -6.46
N GLY A 216 5.71 15.98 -6.83
CA GLY A 216 5.59 14.97 -7.88
C GLY A 216 4.99 13.63 -7.43
N ARG A 217 4.98 13.33 -6.13
CA ARG A 217 4.59 12.01 -5.61
C ARG A 217 3.11 11.87 -5.24
N ARG A 218 2.44 12.97 -4.89
CA ARG A 218 1.08 12.96 -4.31
C ARG A 218 0.09 13.95 -4.99
N LYS A 219 0.20 14.11 -6.30
CA LYS A 219 -0.88 14.71 -7.09
C LYS A 219 -1.93 13.67 -7.46
#